data_AF-A0A930V8E7-F1
#
_entry.id   AF-A0A930V8E7-F1
#
_cell.length_a   1.000
_cell.length_b   1.000
_cell.length_c   1.000
_cell.angle_alpha   90.00
_cell.angle_beta   90.00
_cell.angle_gamma   90.00
#
_symmetry.space_group_name_H-M   'P 1'
#
loop_
_entity.id
_entity.type
_entity.pdbx_description
1 polymer ?
#
loop_
_entity_poly.entity_id
_entity_poly.type
_entity_poly.pdbx_seq_one_letter_code
_entity_poly.pdbx_strand_id
1 'polypeptide(L)'
;MTDHLGRRIEHLMTRYPVDESSRHTAWARTTALSELVRILRTNEPTDVGVETLEAQLRLAAIITRDCDGDLEDAAAHHDRLASDITAVQPDADPWSPVRNAARAHRMAAAICRGDHSDLRLFASPRKDGIDRTAALRLPSAEG
;
A
#
# COMPACT_ATOMS: atom_id res chain seq x y z
N MET A 1 6.34 19.94 -15.63
CA MET A 1 5.93 18.52 -15.71
C MET A 1 4.62 18.36 -14.95
N THR A 2 3.61 17.76 -15.54
CA THR A 2 2.31 17.60 -14.87
C THR A 2 2.30 16.31 -14.05
N ASP A 3 1.92 16.37 -12.78
CA ASP A 3 1.87 15.19 -11.90
C ASP A 3 0.66 14.31 -12.25
N HIS A 4 0.86 13.39 -13.20
CA HIS A 4 -0.17 12.43 -13.61
C HIS A 4 -0.46 11.39 -12.52
N LEU A 5 0.51 11.06 -11.66
CA LEU A 5 0.29 10.13 -10.56
C LEU A 5 -0.57 10.78 -9.48
N GLY A 6 -0.23 12.00 -9.05
CA GLY A 6 -1.01 12.74 -8.07
C GLY A 6 -2.49 12.80 -8.43
N ARG A 7 -2.79 13.15 -9.69
CA ARG A 7 -4.19 13.18 -10.20
C ARG A 7 -4.88 11.82 -10.17
N ARG A 8 -4.16 10.72 -10.40
CA ARG A 8 -4.74 9.36 -10.28
C ARG A 8 -5.02 9.00 -8.82
N ILE A 9 -4.12 9.35 -7.90
CA ILE A 9 -4.31 9.16 -6.46
C ILE A 9 -5.51 9.99 -5.98
N GLU A 10 -5.59 11.26 -6.36
CA GLU A 10 -6.73 12.13 -6.05
C GLU A 10 -8.05 11.53 -6.57
N HIS A 11 -8.07 11.00 -7.80
CA HIS A 11 -9.24 10.37 -8.35
C HIS A 11 -9.68 9.11 -7.55
N LEU A 12 -8.73 8.31 -7.07
CA LEU A 12 -9.02 7.18 -6.18
C LEU A 12 -9.62 7.66 -4.85
N MET A 13 -9.05 8.70 -4.25
CA MET A 13 -9.42 9.22 -2.93
C MET A 13 -10.68 10.11 -2.92
N THR A 14 -11.16 10.53 -4.08
CA THR A 14 -12.38 11.35 -4.22
C THR A 14 -13.61 10.53 -4.60
N ARG A 15 -13.43 9.25 -4.96
CA ARG A 15 -14.53 8.35 -5.35
C ARG A 15 -15.51 8.06 -4.20
N TYR A 16 -15.04 8.10 -2.97
CA TYR A 16 -15.83 7.89 -1.76
C TYR A 16 -15.50 8.95 -0.71
N PRO A 17 -16.45 9.28 0.21
CA PRO A 17 -16.11 10.04 1.41
C PRO A 17 -14.98 9.35 2.18
N VAL A 18 -14.03 10.12 2.69
CA VAL A 18 -12.96 9.57 3.54
C VAL A 18 -13.55 9.32 4.92
N ASP A 19 -13.43 8.06 5.33
CA ASP A 19 -13.82 7.54 6.63
C ASP A 19 -12.75 6.53 7.05
N GLU A 20 -12.07 6.79 8.17
CA GLU A 20 -10.97 5.96 8.69
C GLU A 20 -11.44 4.55 9.10
N SER A 21 -12.74 4.36 9.33
CA SER A 21 -13.34 3.06 9.63
C SER A 21 -13.80 2.30 8.38
N SER A 22 -13.68 2.92 7.20
CA SER A 22 -14.20 2.37 5.94
C SER A 22 -13.17 1.55 5.18
N ARG A 23 -13.58 0.32 4.81
CA ARG A 23 -12.85 -0.55 3.87
C ARG A 23 -12.58 0.12 2.53
N HIS A 24 -13.44 1.04 2.08
CA HIS A 24 -13.22 1.78 0.83
C HIS A 24 -12.05 2.76 0.95
N THR A 25 -11.89 3.42 2.09
CA THR A 25 -10.74 4.30 2.36
C THR A 25 -9.45 3.48 2.41
N ALA A 26 -9.45 2.36 3.15
CA ALA A 26 -8.32 1.45 3.22
C ALA A 26 -7.94 0.88 1.84
N TRP A 27 -8.93 0.41 1.06
CA TRP A 27 -8.75 -0.02 -0.33
C TRP A 27 -8.11 1.04 -1.21
N ALA A 28 -8.61 2.28 -1.15
CA ALA A 28 -8.10 3.38 -1.98
C ALA A 28 -6.65 3.71 -1.63
N ARG A 29 -6.32 3.72 -0.32
CA ARG A 29 -4.96 3.95 0.19
C ARG A 29 -3.99 2.83 -0.19
N THR A 30 -4.39 1.57 -0.07
CA THR A 30 -3.58 0.42 -0.51
C THR A 30 -3.38 0.43 -2.04
N THR A 31 -4.42 0.80 -2.80
CA THR A 31 -4.31 0.97 -4.26
C THR A 31 -3.34 2.10 -4.62
N ALA A 32 -3.43 3.23 -3.95
CA ALA A 32 -2.51 4.36 -4.14
C ALA A 32 -1.06 3.99 -3.80
N LEU A 33 -0.84 3.20 -2.74
CA LEU A 33 0.47 2.65 -2.41
C LEU A 33 1.07 1.82 -3.55
N SER A 34 0.27 0.96 -4.19
CA SER A 34 0.74 0.18 -5.35
C SER A 34 1.18 1.08 -6.52
N GLU A 35 0.48 2.20 -6.75
CA GLU A 35 0.83 3.16 -7.79
C GLU A 35 2.10 3.95 -7.46
N LEU A 36 2.32 4.26 -6.18
CA LEU A 36 3.56 4.88 -5.70
C LEU A 36 4.76 3.92 -5.86
N VAL A 37 4.60 2.65 -5.48
CA VAL A 37 5.62 1.60 -5.68
C VAL A 37 5.97 1.44 -7.17
N ARG A 38 4.97 1.48 -8.06
CA ARG A 38 5.18 1.35 -9.51
C ARG A 38 6.09 2.44 -10.08
N ILE A 39 6.10 3.66 -9.52
CA ILE A 39 7.03 4.72 -9.96
C ILE A 39 8.46 4.47 -9.47
N LEU A 40 8.67 3.73 -8.38
CA LEU A 40 10.02 3.31 -8.01
C LEU A 40 10.63 2.42 -9.10
N ARG A 41 9.83 1.60 -9.79
CA ARG A 41 10.28 0.76 -10.91
C ARG A 41 10.81 1.55 -12.11
N THR A 42 10.27 2.74 -12.39
CA THR A 42 10.68 3.49 -13.59
C THR A 42 12.12 4.01 -13.54
N ASN A 43 12.80 3.87 -12.39
CA ASN A 43 14.18 4.27 -12.20
C ASN A 43 15.17 3.08 -12.17
N GLU A 44 14.72 1.84 -11.94
CA GLU A 44 15.55 0.61 -11.91
C GLU A 44 14.76 -0.59 -12.50
N PRO A 45 14.91 -0.88 -13.81
CA PRO A 45 13.97 -1.72 -14.59
C PRO A 45 13.95 -3.24 -14.29
N THR A 46 14.64 -3.75 -13.28
CA THR A 46 14.90 -5.20 -13.13
C THR A 46 14.64 -5.79 -11.75
N ASP A 47 14.03 -5.05 -10.82
CA ASP A 47 13.78 -5.57 -9.47
C ASP A 47 12.46 -6.36 -9.39
N VAL A 48 12.55 -7.68 -9.58
CA VAL A 48 11.43 -8.65 -9.42
C VAL A 48 10.79 -8.53 -8.03
N GLY A 49 11.55 -8.10 -7.00
CA GLY A 49 11.02 -7.83 -5.67
C GLY A 49 10.04 -6.66 -5.66
N VAL A 50 10.37 -5.55 -6.32
CA VAL A 50 9.49 -4.39 -6.45
C VAL A 50 8.25 -4.70 -7.30
N GLU A 51 8.40 -5.50 -8.37
CA GLU A 51 7.26 -5.98 -9.16
C GLU A 51 6.30 -6.81 -8.30
N THR A 52 6.86 -7.68 -7.47
CA THR A 52 6.08 -8.51 -6.55
C THR A 52 5.38 -7.65 -5.51
N LEU A 53 6.06 -6.64 -4.94
CA LEU A 53 5.45 -5.69 -4.00
C LEU A 53 4.26 -4.96 -4.65
N GLU A 54 4.43 -4.41 -5.86
CA GLU A 54 3.36 -3.72 -6.60
C GLU A 54 2.16 -4.66 -6.82
N ALA A 55 2.39 -5.86 -7.36
CA ALA A 55 1.34 -6.81 -7.68
C ALA A 55 0.59 -7.28 -6.42
N GLN A 56 1.32 -7.55 -5.33
CA GLN A 56 0.74 -8.00 -4.08
C GLN A 56 0.00 -6.87 -3.34
N LEU A 57 0.42 -5.61 -3.47
CA LEU A 57 -0.36 -4.48 -2.97
C LEU A 57 -1.70 -4.32 -3.71
N ARG A 58 -1.73 -4.55 -5.04
CA ARG A 58 -2.99 -4.55 -5.80
C ARG A 58 -3.91 -5.68 -5.35
N LEU A 59 -3.35 -6.88 -5.14
CA LEU A 59 -4.11 -8.01 -4.59
C LEU A 59 -4.62 -7.72 -3.18
N ALA A 60 -3.77 -7.18 -2.31
CA ALA A 60 -4.12 -6.82 -0.95
C ALA A 60 -5.26 -5.80 -0.93
N ALA A 61 -5.25 -4.79 -1.81
CA ALA A 61 -6.37 -3.85 -1.93
C ALA A 61 -7.69 -4.56 -2.27
N ILE A 62 -7.69 -5.48 -3.24
CA ILE A 62 -8.89 -6.27 -3.59
C ILE A 62 -9.40 -7.04 -2.37
N ILE A 63 -8.50 -7.73 -1.67
CA ILE A 63 -8.82 -8.46 -0.45
C ILE A 63 -9.40 -7.51 0.61
N THR A 64 -8.80 -6.34 0.87
CA THR A 64 -9.34 -5.36 1.83
C THR A 64 -10.76 -4.93 1.49
N ARG A 65 -11.07 -4.71 0.20
CA ARG A 65 -12.40 -4.29 -0.25
C ARG A 65 -13.44 -5.41 -0.09
N ASP A 66 -13.04 -6.62 -0.47
CA ASP A 66 -13.93 -7.78 -0.61
C ASP A 66 -13.96 -8.66 0.66
N CYS A 67 -13.12 -8.39 1.65
CA CYS A 67 -13.17 -9.05 2.95
C CYS A 67 -14.55 -8.83 3.58
N ASP A 68 -15.20 -9.88 4.06
CA ASP A 68 -16.36 -9.74 4.93
C ASP A 68 -15.89 -9.33 6.33
N GLY A 69 -16.67 -8.51 7.04
CA GLY A 69 -16.31 -8.03 8.38
C GLY A 69 -15.76 -6.60 8.41
N ASP A 70 -15.18 -6.21 9.54
CA ASP A 70 -14.64 -4.86 9.74
C ASP A 70 -13.18 -4.73 9.28
N LEU A 71 -12.55 -3.59 9.53
CA LEU A 71 -11.14 -3.37 9.17
C LEU A 71 -10.17 -4.23 9.98
N GLU A 72 -10.50 -4.61 11.21
CA GLU A 72 -9.63 -5.48 12.01
C GLU A 72 -9.68 -6.91 11.48
N ASP A 73 -10.84 -7.38 11.02
CA ASP A 73 -10.96 -8.67 10.31
C ASP A 73 -10.07 -8.71 9.06
N ALA A 74 -10.12 -7.64 8.25
CA ALA A 74 -9.27 -7.50 7.07
C ALA A 74 -7.77 -7.44 7.44
N ALA A 75 -7.41 -6.72 8.50
CA ALA A 75 -6.05 -6.63 8.99
C ALA A 75 -5.53 -7.99 9.48
N ALA A 76 -6.33 -8.73 10.25
CA ALA A 76 -6.00 -10.07 10.73
C ALA A 76 -5.82 -11.07 9.56
N HIS A 77 -6.66 -10.96 8.52
CA HIS A 77 -6.51 -11.77 7.31
C HIS A 77 -5.17 -11.49 6.60
N HIS A 78 -4.80 -10.22 6.48
CA HIS A 78 -3.51 -9.83 5.91
C HIS A 78 -2.31 -10.29 6.75
N ASP A 79 -2.39 -10.20 8.07
CA ASP A 79 -1.32 -10.69 8.95
C ASP A 79 -1.11 -12.19 8.81
N ARG A 80 -2.22 -12.94 8.70
CA ARG A 80 -2.18 -14.39 8.44
C ARG A 80 -1.48 -14.70 7.12
N LEU A 81 -1.89 -14.04 6.03
CA LEU A 81 -1.25 -14.21 4.72
C LEU A 81 0.23 -13.84 4.77
N ALA A 82 0.59 -12.73 5.42
CA ALA A 82 1.99 -12.34 5.56
C ALA A 82 2.82 -13.37 6.34
N SER A 83 2.25 -13.97 7.40
CA SER A 83 2.86 -15.05 8.16
C SER A 83 3.03 -16.30 7.32
N ASP A 84 1.99 -16.74 6.62
CA ASP A 84 2.00 -17.93 5.78
C ASP A 84 3.01 -17.80 4.64
N ILE A 85 3.06 -16.65 3.96
CA ILE A 85 4.07 -16.35 2.93
C ILE A 85 5.48 -16.37 3.52
N THR A 86 5.66 -15.80 4.71
CA THR A 86 6.97 -15.80 5.39
C THR A 86 7.43 -17.23 5.72
N ALA A 87 6.50 -18.11 6.09
CA ALA A 87 6.79 -19.50 6.42
C ALA A 87 7.22 -20.34 5.19
N VAL A 88 6.84 -19.95 3.97
CA VAL A 88 7.27 -20.63 2.73
C VAL A 88 8.79 -20.54 2.54
N GLN A 89 9.40 -19.41 2.89
CA GLN A 89 10.85 -19.22 2.78
C GLN A 89 11.38 -18.32 3.91
N PRO A 90 11.60 -18.88 5.12
CA PRO A 90 11.97 -18.10 6.31
C PRO A 90 13.29 -17.36 6.18
N ASP A 91 14.22 -17.87 5.38
CA ASP A 91 15.57 -17.31 5.17
C ASP A 91 15.67 -16.44 3.91
N ALA A 92 14.54 -16.08 3.30
CA ALA A 92 14.53 -15.24 2.11
C ALA A 92 15.14 -13.86 2.39
N ASP A 93 15.98 -13.39 1.47
CA ASP A 93 16.62 -12.09 1.57
C ASP A 93 15.58 -10.95 1.57
N PRO A 94 15.90 -9.78 2.16
CA PRO A 94 14.93 -8.68 2.31
C PRO A 94 14.32 -8.15 1.01
N TRP A 95 15.00 -8.34 -0.11
CA TRP A 95 14.59 -7.86 -1.44
C TRP A 95 13.93 -8.95 -2.27
N SER A 96 13.91 -10.19 -1.77
CA SER A 96 13.27 -11.31 -2.44
C SER A 96 11.79 -11.05 -2.75
N PRO A 97 11.26 -11.67 -3.81
CA PRO A 97 9.83 -11.67 -4.10
C PRO A 97 8.98 -12.12 -2.92
N VAL A 98 9.39 -13.16 -2.19
CA VAL A 98 8.64 -13.70 -1.04
C VAL A 98 8.54 -12.68 0.09
N ARG A 99 9.65 -12.00 0.45
CA ARG A 99 9.61 -10.95 1.48
C ARG A 99 8.78 -9.76 1.05
N ASN A 100 8.87 -9.35 -0.21
CA ASN A 100 8.07 -8.25 -0.75
C ASN A 100 6.58 -8.58 -0.80
N ALA A 101 6.21 -9.83 -1.07
CA ALA A 101 4.84 -10.30 -0.99
C ALA A 101 4.29 -10.24 0.45
N ALA A 102 5.04 -10.76 1.42
CA ALA A 102 4.66 -10.66 2.82
C ALA A 102 4.58 -9.19 3.29
N ARG A 103 5.52 -8.35 2.84
CA ARG A 103 5.54 -6.91 3.15
C ARG A 103 4.28 -6.20 2.64
N ALA A 104 3.84 -6.48 1.41
CA ALA A 104 2.61 -5.90 0.85
C ALA A 104 1.41 -6.10 1.77
N HIS A 105 1.24 -7.32 2.29
CA HIS A 105 0.16 -7.64 3.21
C HIS A 105 0.31 -6.97 4.57
N ARG A 106 1.52 -6.90 5.14
CA ARG A 106 1.76 -6.14 6.39
C ARG A 106 1.43 -4.66 6.23
N MET A 107 1.79 -4.06 5.09
CA MET A 107 1.46 -2.65 4.79
C MET A 107 -0.06 -2.46 4.67
N ALA A 108 -0.77 -3.39 4.03
CA ALA A 108 -2.23 -3.35 3.96
C ALA A 108 -2.89 -3.52 5.33
N ALA A 109 -2.38 -4.43 6.18
CA ALA A 109 -2.84 -4.60 7.56
C ALA A 109 -2.63 -3.32 8.38
N ALA A 110 -1.47 -2.67 8.25
CA ALA A 110 -1.18 -1.39 8.89
C ALA A 110 -2.18 -0.30 8.46
N ILE A 111 -2.46 -0.18 7.16
CA ILE A 111 -3.46 0.76 6.63
C ILE A 111 -4.86 0.47 7.22
N CYS A 112 -5.26 -0.80 7.33
CA CYS A 112 -6.54 -1.16 7.92
C CYS A 112 -6.64 -0.74 9.41
N ARG A 113 -5.51 -0.72 10.13
CA ARG A 113 -5.42 -0.27 11.53
C ARG A 113 -5.18 1.24 11.68
N GLY A 114 -5.13 1.98 10.58
CA GLY A 114 -4.87 3.41 10.58
C GLY A 114 -3.39 3.81 10.71
N ASP A 115 -2.46 2.86 10.66
CA ASP A 115 -1.03 3.16 10.53
C ASP A 115 -0.68 3.43 9.05
N HIS A 116 -0.40 4.70 8.79
CA HIS A 116 -0.11 5.21 7.45
C HIS A 116 1.38 5.56 7.26
N SER A 117 2.27 5.09 8.15
CA SER A 117 3.69 5.49 8.15
C SER A 117 4.39 5.14 6.84
N ASP A 118 4.24 3.91 6.36
CA ASP A 118 4.77 3.49 5.06
C ASP A 118 4.13 4.30 3.94
N LEU A 119 2.80 4.46 3.94
CA LEU A 119 2.11 5.20 2.90
C LEU A 119 2.59 6.66 2.79
N ARG A 120 2.85 7.33 3.93
CA ARG A 120 3.50 8.64 3.97
C ARG A 120 4.90 8.58 3.38
N LEU A 121 5.73 7.61 3.80
CA LEU A 121 7.10 7.46 3.31
C LEU A 121 7.18 7.29 1.78
N PHE A 122 6.24 6.57 1.18
CA PHE A 122 6.19 6.39 -0.27
C PHE A 122 5.65 7.63 -1.01
N ALA A 123 4.81 8.43 -0.37
CA ALA A 123 4.23 9.65 -0.96
C ALA A 123 5.06 10.92 -0.74
N SER A 124 5.92 10.93 0.28
CA SER A 124 6.88 11.99 0.55
C SER A 124 7.80 12.24 -0.65
N PRO A 125 8.31 13.47 -0.82
CA PRO A 125 9.15 13.81 -1.95
C PRO A 125 10.43 12.98 -1.94
N ARG A 126 10.73 12.31 -3.06
CA ARG A 126 11.96 11.52 -3.26
C ARG A 126 12.80 12.11 -4.40
N LYS A 127 13.07 11.31 -5.42
CA LYS A 127 13.95 11.67 -6.55
C LYS A 127 13.30 12.67 -7.53
N ASP A 128 11.97 12.72 -7.59
CA ASP A 128 11.22 13.64 -8.47
C ASP A 128 10.85 14.97 -7.79
N GLY A 129 11.09 15.10 -6.48
CA GLY A 129 10.81 16.31 -5.70
C GLY A 129 9.33 16.61 -5.48
N ILE A 130 8.42 15.68 -5.81
CA ILE A 130 6.97 15.89 -5.70
C ILE A 130 6.44 15.18 -4.46
N ASP A 131 5.87 15.96 -3.54
CA ASP A 131 5.14 15.46 -2.38
C ASP A 131 3.68 15.15 -2.76
N ARG A 132 3.25 13.92 -2.54
CA ARG A 132 1.89 13.42 -2.84
C ARG A 132 1.10 13.07 -1.59
N THR A 133 1.60 13.39 -0.39
CA THR A 133 0.94 13.09 0.88
C THR A 133 -0.45 13.72 0.97
N ALA A 134 -0.61 14.96 0.49
CA ALA A 134 -1.90 15.65 0.48
C ALA A 134 -2.96 14.92 -0.37
N ALA A 135 -2.57 14.33 -1.51
CA ALA A 135 -3.48 13.58 -2.39
C ALA A 135 -4.08 12.33 -1.71
N LEU A 136 -3.39 11.80 -0.70
CA LEU A 136 -3.80 10.61 0.04
C LEU A 136 -4.83 10.88 1.14
N ARG A 137 -5.13 12.15 1.45
CA ARG A 137 -6.10 12.55 2.48
C ARG A 137 -5.87 11.81 3.80
N LEU A 138 -4.63 11.75 4.24
CA LEU A 138 -4.25 11.08 5.49
C LEU A 138 -4.59 11.98 6.69
N PRO A 139 -4.90 11.38 7.86
CA PRO A 139 -4.94 12.15 9.10
C PRO A 139 -3.58 12.82 9.36
N SER A 140 -3.58 13.90 10.15
CA SER A 140 -2.35 14.55 10.61
C SER A 140 -1.43 13.52 11.28
N ALA A 141 -0.11 13.70 11.15
CA ALA A 141 0.87 12.82 11.80
C ALA A 141 0.96 13.03 13.32
N GLU A 142 0.32 14.09 13.83
CA GLU A 142 0.17 14.40 15.25
C GLU A 142 -1.10 13.73 15.78
N GLY A 143 -0.93 12.54 16.36
CA GLY A 143 -1.95 11.79 17.09
C GLY A 143 -1.34 11.15 18.32
#